data_AF-A0A7C2E2X2-F1
#
_entry.id   AF-A0A7C2E2X2-F1
#
_cell.length_a   1.000
_cell.length_b   1.000
_cell.length_c   1.000
_cell.angle_alpha   90.00
_cell.angle_beta   90.00
_cell.angle_gamma   90.00
#
_symmetry.space_group_name_H-M   'P 1'
#
loop_
_entity.id
_entity.type
_entity.pdbx_description
1 polymer ?
#
loop_
_entity_poly.entity_id
_entity_poly.type
_entity_poly.pdbx_seq_one_letter_code
_entity_poly.pdbx_strand_id
1 'polypeptide(L)'
;MMRLRELRNSKNEKVRELYNTLVEGVREILGRADWRAFLDFLARFHKYSPANVIMILAQKPDATLVAGIKTWNGLGRRVRKGEKGIAI
;
A
#
# COMPACT_ATOMS: atom_id res chain seq x y z
N MET A 1 -27.62 6.97 11.21
CA MET A 1 -27.13 7.86 10.12
C MET A 1 -26.00 8.71 10.67
N MET A 2 -24.76 8.49 10.22
CA MET A 2 -23.56 9.19 10.69
C MET A 2 -23.51 10.61 10.12
N ARG A 3 -23.19 11.64 10.93
CA ARG A 3 -23.25 13.05 10.50
C ARG A 3 -22.10 13.38 9.52
N LEU A 4 -22.35 14.26 8.55
CA LEU A 4 -21.36 14.70 7.53
C LEU A 4 -20.01 15.16 8.13
N ARG A 5 -20.04 15.77 9.33
CA ARG A 5 -18.84 16.22 10.05
C ARG A 5 -17.99 15.05 10.57
N GLU A 6 -18.64 13.97 11.01
CA GLU A 6 -17.97 12.75 11.49
C GLU A 6 -17.34 11.98 10.33
N LEU A 7 -18.03 11.91 9.18
CA LEU A 7 -17.47 11.33 7.94
C LEU A 7 -16.20 12.05 7.48
N ARG A 8 -16.22 13.39 7.47
CA ARG A 8 -15.04 14.21 7.11
C ARG A 8 -13.88 14.01 8.08
N ASN A 9 -14.16 13.94 9.37
CA ASN A 9 -13.14 13.69 10.39
C ASN A 9 -12.51 12.30 10.24
N SER A 10 -13.31 11.24 10.02
CA SER A 10 -12.78 9.88 9.82
C SER A 10 -11.93 9.75 8.56
N LYS A 11 -12.31 10.43 7.46
CA LYS A 11 -11.49 10.48 6.24
C LYS A 11 -10.13 11.14 6.50
N ASN A 12 -10.12 12.25 7.22
CA ASN A 12 -8.88 12.96 7.57
C ASN A 12 -7.97 12.12 8.46
N GLU A 13 -8.54 11.34 9.38
CA GLU A 13 -7.80 10.42 10.23
C GLU A 13 -7.17 9.28 9.42
N LYS A 14 -7.93 8.66 8.51
CA LYS A 14 -7.41 7.63 7.60
C LYS A 14 -6.24 8.13 6.74
N VAL A 15 -6.35 9.36 6.23
CA VAL A 15 -5.27 9.99 5.45
C VAL A 15 -4.03 10.21 6.31
N ARG A 16 -4.19 10.60 7.59
CA ARG A 16 -3.06 10.71 8.53
C ARG A 16 -2.43 9.37 8.84
N GLU A 17 -3.21 8.32 9.03
CA GLU A 17 -2.68 6.95 9.24
C GLU A 17 -1.82 6.51 8.06
N LEU A 18 -2.31 6.73 6.82
CA LEU A 18 -1.56 6.40 5.60
C LEU A 18 -0.28 7.23 5.48
N TYR A 19 -0.36 8.53 5.78
CA TYR A 19 0.82 9.40 5.80
C TYR A 19 1.86 8.93 6.81
N ASN A 20 1.44 8.57 8.03
CA ASN A 20 2.35 8.06 9.05
C ASN A 20 2.98 6.72 8.62
N THR A 21 2.19 5.84 8.01
CA THR A 21 2.68 4.57 7.46
C THR A 21 3.75 4.81 6.40
N LEU A 22 3.55 5.80 5.52
CA LEU A 22 4.54 6.19 4.52
C LEU A 22 5.83 6.71 5.17
N VAL A 23 5.71 7.63 6.14
CA VAL A 23 6.87 8.22 6.83
C VAL A 23 7.68 7.15 7.56
N GLU A 24 7.04 6.24 8.28
CA GLU A 24 7.73 5.15 8.96
C GLU A 24 8.36 4.16 7.97
N GLY A 25 7.65 3.79 6.89
CA GLY A 25 8.21 2.94 5.84
C GLY A 25 9.47 3.53 5.21
N VAL A 26 9.48 4.86 4.95
CA VAL A 26 10.69 5.55 4.49
C VAL A 26 11.80 5.46 5.54
N ARG A 27 11.52 5.72 6.82
CA ARG A 27 12.52 5.67 7.90
C ARG A 27 13.15 4.30 8.05
N GLU A 28 12.37 3.24 7.97
CA GLU A 28 12.87 1.86 8.06
C GLU A 28 13.81 1.51 6.91
N ILE A 29 13.45 1.91 5.68
CA ILE A 29 14.27 1.70 4.47
C ILE A 29 15.56 2.52 4.54
N LEU A 30 15.50 3.76 5.04
CA LEU A 30 16.67 4.63 5.15
C LEU A 30 17.61 4.22 6.30
N GLY A 31 17.06 3.69 7.40
CA GLY A 31 17.79 3.39 8.63
C GLY A 31 18.49 2.03 8.63
N ARG A 32 17.96 1.06 7.89
CA ARG A 32 18.66 -0.19 7.59
C ARG A 32 19.39 0.02 6.27
N ALA A 33 20.64 -0.39 6.12
CA ALA A 33 21.39 -0.23 4.87
C ALA A 33 20.84 -1.06 3.67
N ASP A 34 19.54 -1.37 3.64
CA ASP A 34 18.86 -2.30 2.75
C ASP A 34 18.26 -1.60 1.51
N TRP A 35 18.99 -0.60 1.03
CA TRP A 35 18.67 0.10 -0.21
C TRP A 35 18.55 -0.84 -1.40
N ARG A 36 19.27 -1.96 -1.39
CA ARG A 36 19.23 -2.95 -2.46
C ARG A 36 17.89 -3.67 -2.52
N ALA A 37 17.36 -4.16 -1.40
CA ALA A 37 16.04 -4.78 -1.39
C ALA A 37 14.94 -3.78 -1.78
N PHE A 38 15.08 -2.52 -1.38
CA PHE A 38 14.17 -1.46 -1.80
C PHE A 38 14.23 -1.20 -3.32
N LEU A 39 15.43 -1.08 -3.89
CA LEU A 39 15.62 -0.90 -5.33
C LEU A 39 15.11 -2.11 -6.12
N ASP A 40 15.30 -3.33 -5.61
CA ASP A 40 14.76 -4.55 -6.21
C ASP A 40 13.22 -4.57 -6.16
N PHE A 41 12.62 -4.04 -5.09
CA PHE A 41 11.17 -3.89 -4.98
C PHE A 41 10.63 -2.80 -5.91
N LEU A 42 11.30 -1.64 -5.99
CA LEU A 42 11.00 -0.58 -6.96
C LEU A 42 11.07 -1.08 -8.41
N ALA A 43 12.09 -1.86 -8.76
CA ALA A 43 12.26 -2.43 -10.09
C ALA A 43 11.11 -3.38 -10.46
N ARG A 44 10.61 -4.19 -9.50
CA ARG A 44 9.46 -5.07 -9.70
C ARG A 44 8.15 -4.29 -9.89
N PHE A 45 7.95 -3.23 -9.12
CA PHE A 45 6.74 -2.40 -9.15
C PHE A 45 6.89 -1.12 -9.99
N HIS A 46 7.64 -1.17 -11.09
CA HIS A 46 8.00 -0.02 -11.93
C HIS A 46 6.81 0.75 -12.55
N LYS A 47 5.58 0.23 -12.47
CA LYS A 47 4.35 0.90 -12.93
C LYS A 47 3.70 1.78 -11.86
N TYR A 48 4.15 1.67 -10.63
CA TYR A 48 3.65 2.45 -9.49
C TYR A 48 4.57 3.63 -9.20
N SER A 49 4.01 4.69 -8.60
CA SER A 49 4.82 5.78 -8.07
C SER A 49 5.70 5.28 -6.92
N PRO A 50 6.87 5.89 -6.66
CA PRO A 50 7.72 5.48 -5.54
C PRO A 50 7.01 5.47 -4.18
N ALA A 51 6.12 6.44 -3.93
CA ALA A 51 5.32 6.48 -2.71
C ALA A 51 4.40 5.25 -2.59
N ASN A 52 3.75 4.85 -3.68
CA ASN A 52 2.91 3.66 -3.70
C ASN A 52 3.73 2.39 -3.52
N VAL A 53 4.93 2.33 -4.11
CA VAL A 53 5.86 1.22 -3.90
C VAL A 53 6.22 1.08 -2.41
N ILE A 54 6.52 2.18 -1.73
CA ILE A 54 6.82 2.16 -0.28
C ILE A 54 5.59 1.71 0.51
N MET A 55 4.39 2.20 0.18
CA MET A 55 3.17 1.75 0.85
C MET A 55 2.89 0.26 0.65
N ILE A 56 3.13 -0.28 -0.55
CA ILE A 56 3.01 -1.72 -0.80
C ILE A 56 4.05 -2.48 0.04
N LEU A 57 5.32 -2.06 -0.01
CA LEU A 57 6.42 -2.71 0.71
C LEU A 57 6.15 -2.76 2.23
N ALA A 58 5.68 -1.66 2.81
CA ALA A 58 5.38 -1.56 4.24
C ALA A 58 4.21 -2.46 4.68
N GLN A 59 3.23 -2.71 3.81
CA GLN A 59 2.05 -3.52 4.13
C GLN A 59 2.20 -5.00 3.73
N LYS A 60 2.95 -5.29 2.66
CA LYS A 60 3.11 -6.63 2.09
C LYS A 60 4.49 -6.76 1.42
N PRO A 61 5.57 -6.97 2.19
CA PRO A 61 6.94 -6.94 1.67
C PRO A 61 7.27 -8.09 0.71
N ASP A 62 6.50 -9.18 0.77
CA ASP A 62 6.59 -10.34 -0.12
C ASP A 62 5.68 -10.22 -1.37
N ALA A 63 5.05 -9.06 -1.59
CA ALA A 63 4.21 -8.85 -2.76
C ALA A 63 5.02 -8.97 -4.06
N THR A 64 4.50 -9.72 -5.03
CA THR A 64 5.10 -9.88 -6.37
C THR A 64 4.27 -9.20 -7.46
N LEU A 65 2.96 -9.06 -7.24
CA LEU A 65 2.00 -8.35 -8.09
C LEU A 65 0.93 -7.72 -7.20
N VAL A 66 0.48 -6.53 -7.58
CA VAL A 66 -0.65 -5.83 -6.95
C VAL A 66 -1.59 -5.40 -8.07
N ALA A 67 -2.88 -5.62 -7.86
CA ALA A 67 -3.92 -5.15 -8.75
C ALA A 67 -5.26 -5.04 -8.02
N GLY A 68 -6.17 -4.24 -8.56
CA GLY A 68 -7.53 -4.14 -8.05
C GLY A 68 -8.34 -5.41 -8.31
N ILE A 69 -9.41 -5.61 -7.54
CA ILE A 69 -10.28 -6.79 -7.64
C ILE A 69 -10.87 -6.98 -9.06
N LYS A 70 -11.20 -5.89 -9.75
CA LYS A 70 -11.73 -5.93 -11.13
C LYS A 70 -10.67 -6.47 -12.10
N THR A 71 -9.43 -6.05 -11.96
CA THR A 71 -8.30 -6.53 -12.77
C THR A 71 -8.08 -8.02 -12.54
N TRP A 72 -8.08 -8.48 -11.28
CA TRP A 72 -7.95 -9.91 -10.99
C TRP A 72 -9.09 -10.73 -11.59
N ASN A 73 -10.34 -10.27 -11.42
CA ASN A 73 -11.51 -10.93 -12.00
C ASN A 73 -11.42 -11.03 -13.53
N GLY A 74 -10.98 -9.95 -14.20
CA GLY A 74 -10.78 -9.95 -15.66
C GLY A 74 -9.70 -10.92 -16.15
N LEU A 75 -8.74 -11.27 -15.28
CA LEU A 75 -7.73 -12.31 -15.52
C LEU A 75 -8.20 -13.71 -15.10
N GLY A 76 -9.49 -13.90 -14.78
CA GLY A 76 -10.03 -15.18 -14.31
C GLY A 76 -9.61 -15.56 -12.88
N ARG A 77 -9.01 -14.64 -12.13
CA ARG A 77 -8.55 -14.87 -10.75
C ARG A 77 -9.55 -14.28 -9.76
N ARG A 78 -9.77 -14.99 -8.63
CA ARG A 78 -10.63 -14.53 -7.54
C ARG A 78 -9.82 -14.34 -6.26
N VAL A 79 -10.08 -13.23 -5.56
CA VAL A 79 -9.53 -13.01 -4.22
C VAL A 79 -10.12 -14.04 -3.27
N ARG A 80 -9.28 -14.66 -2.44
CA ARG A 80 -9.73 -15.66 -1.46
C ARG A 80 -10.61 -15.01 -0.40
N LYS A 81 -11.59 -15.77 0.12
CA LYS A 81 -12.45 -15.29 1.19
C LYS A 81 -11.62 -15.00 2.44
N GLY A 82 -11.79 -13.81 3.02
CA GLY A 82 -11.08 -13.38 4.23
C GLY A 82 -9.83 -12.54 3.98
N GLU A 83 -9.38 -12.41 2.73
CA GLU A 83 -8.25 -11.55 2.38
C GLU A 83 -8.61 -10.06 2.55
N LYS A 84 -7.61 -9.26 2.94
CA LYS A 84 -7.74 -7.81 3.10
C LYS A 84 -6.93 -7.11 2.01
N GLY A 85 -7.51 -6.08 1.42
CA GLY A 85 -6.78 -5.19 0.51
C GLY A 85 -5.74 -4.35 1.25
N ILE A 86 -4.75 -3.87 0.51
CA ILE A 86 -3.76 -2.89 0.97
C ILE A 86 -4.10 -1.52 0.39
N ALA A 87 -3.70 -0.45 1.09
CA ALA A 87 -3.86 0.91 0.59
C ALA A 87 -2.67 1.28 -0.30
N ILE A 88 -2.95 1.89 -1.46
CA ILE A 88 -1.98 2.42 -2.41
C ILE A 88 -2.45 3.75 -2.99
#